data_AF-A0A915LPP9-F1
#
_entry.id   AF-A0A915LPP9-F1
#
_cell.length_a   1.000
_cell.length_b   1.000
_cell.length_c   1.000
_cell.angle_alpha   90.00
_cell.angle_beta   90.00
_cell.angle_gamma   90.00
#
_symmetry.space_group_name_H-M   'P 1'
#
loop_
_entity.id
_entity.type
_entity.pdbx_description
1 polymer ?
#
loop_
_entity_poly.entity_id
_entity_poly.type
_entity_poly.pdbx_seq_one_letter_code
_entity_poly.pdbx_strand_id
1 'polypeptide(L)'
;MLKVLNFKKKEPELIFYERNDENGPKLSDFIQVNLGNKSEGIKEVLSCAYGVKGCVGKKRTLYIYQTQTRVHIDEVENLGDFIEIEVCLRDNQTEDEGKEILINLSKYLDISNDDLIEVAYLDLL
;
A
#
# COMPACT_ATOMS: atom_id res chain seq x y z
N MET A 1 -3.56 -9.11 5.55
CA MET A 1 -3.98 -9.10 4.12
C MET A 1 -2.84 -9.59 3.25
N LEU A 2 -3.05 -10.65 2.46
CA LEU A 2 -2.04 -11.23 1.55
C LEU A 2 -2.25 -10.74 0.11
N LYS A 3 -1.17 -10.37 -0.60
CA LYS A 3 -1.20 -9.94 -2.00
C LYS A 3 -0.02 -10.53 -2.78
N VAL A 4 -0.28 -10.95 -4.02
CA VAL A 4 0.76 -11.20 -5.03
C VAL A 4 0.88 -9.94 -5.90
N LEU A 5 2.06 -9.34 -5.93
CA LEU A 5 2.37 -8.14 -6.70
C LEU A 5 3.12 -8.55 -7.97
N ASN A 6 2.58 -8.16 -9.14
CA ASN A 6 3.23 -8.36 -10.42
C ASN A 6 3.68 -7.01 -10.98
N PHE A 7 4.90 -6.94 -11.49
CA PHE A 7 5.49 -5.71 -12.01
C PHE A 7 5.91 -5.89 -13.47
N LYS A 8 5.91 -4.79 -14.25
CA LYS A 8 6.37 -4.84 -15.66
C LYS A 8 7.89 -5.03 -15.81
N LYS A 9 8.69 -4.57 -14.82
CA LYS A 9 10.17 -4.53 -14.90
C LYS A 9 10.87 -5.11 -13.67
N LYS A 10 10.14 -5.79 -12.79
CA LYS A 10 10.65 -6.39 -11.55
C LYS A 10 10.04 -7.77 -11.38
N GLU A 11 10.74 -8.65 -10.69
CA GLU A 11 10.21 -9.96 -10.34
C GLU A 11 8.95 -9.84 -9.47
N PRO A 12 7.99 -10.77 -9.58
CA PRO A 12 6.81 -10.78 -8.74
C PRO A 12 7.17 -10.96 -7.26
N GLU A 13 6.35 -10.39 -6.40
CA GLU A 13 6.55 -10.41 -4.95
C GLU A 13 5.29 -10.90 -4.26
N LEU A 14 5.46 -11.57 -3.13
CA LEU A 14 4.40 -11.86 -2.19
C LEU A 14 4.56 -10.94 -1.00
N ILE A 15 3.48 -10.27 -0.61
CA ILE A 15 3.47 -9.38 0.54
C ILE A 15 2.28 -9.71 1.43
N PHE A 16 2.55 -9.83 2.72
CA PHE A 16 1.54 -9.94 3.76
C PHE A 16 1.58 -8.67 4.61
N TYR A 17 0.42 -8.06 4.81
CA TYR A 17 0.23 -6.93 5.71
C TYR A 17 -0.50 -7.38 6.96
N GLU A 18 -0.02 -6.98 8.12
CA GLU A 18 -0.75 -7.03 9.38
C GLU A 18 -1.14 -5.59 9.73
N ARG A 19 -2.45 -5.34 9.81
CA ARG A 19 -3.01 -4.01 10.09
C ARG A 19 -4.27 -4.18 10.92
N ASN A 20 -4.48 -3.25 11.85
CA ASN A 20 -5.74 -3.15 12.57
C ASN A 20 -6.78 -2.45 11.68
N ASP A 21 -8.04 -2.85 11.80
CA ASP A 21 -9.18 -2.22 11.09
C ASP A 21 -9.63 -0.93 11.82
N GLU A 22 -8.69 -0.02 12.09
CA GLU A 22 -8.96 1.30 12.68
C GLU A 22 -9.13 2.36 11.60
N ASN A 23 -9.85 3.45 11.88
CA ASN A 23 -10.03 4.56 10.93
C ASN A 23 -8.88 5.58 11.04
N GLY A 24 -8.57 6.28 9.95
CA GLY A 24 -7.48 7.25 9.90
C GLY A 24 -6.09 6.64 9.65
N PRO A 25 -4.99 7.31 10.06
CA PRO A 25 -3.63 6.81 9.90
C PRO A 25 -3.45 5.45 10.58
N LYS A 26 -3.15 4.41 9.79
CA LYS A 26 -3.04 3.03 10.29
C LYS A 26 -1.58 2.60 10.35
N LEU A 27 -1.15 2.13 11.51
CA LEU A 27 0.08 1.34 11.59
C LEU A 27 -0.12 0.05 10.78
N SER A 28 0.87 -0.30 9.97
CA SER A 28 0.86 -1.52 9.18
C SER A 28 2.25 -2.14 9.18
N ASP A 29 2.33 -3.33 9.74
CA ASP A 29 3.50 -4.18 9.60
C ASP A 29 3.37 -5.01 8.32
N PHE A 30 4.49 -5.29 7.67
CA PHE A 30 4.46 -6.14 6.48
C PHE A 30 5.68 -7.03 6.34
N ILE A 31 5.45 -8.19 5.73
CA ILE A 31 6.47 -9.14 5.34
C ILE A 31 6.40 -9.29 3.83
N GLN A 32 7.53 -9.08 3.15
CA GLN A 32 7.63 -9.13 1.70
C GLN A 32 8.74 -10.06 1.26
N VAL A 33 8.44 -10.91 0.27
CA VAL A 33 9.39 -11.85 -0.32
C VAL A 33 9.31 -11.82 -1.85
N ASN A 34 10.47 -11.95 -2.49
CA ASN A 34 10.55 -12.12 -3.94
C ASN A 34 10.23 -13.57 -4.32
N LEU A 35 9.37 -13.77 -5.32
CA LEU A 35 8.92 -15.09 -5.76
C LEU A 35 9.78 -15.68 -6.89
N GLY A 36 10.54 -14.85 -7.61
CA GLY A 36 11.35 -15.23 -8.76
C GLY A 36 10.57 -16.04 -9.80
N ASN A 37 11.20 -17.11 -10.28
CA ASN A 37 10.65 -18.00 -11.31
C ASN A 37 9.52 -18.93 -10.82
N LYS A 38 9.22 -18.98 -9.52
CA LYS A 38 8.16 -19.82 -8.94
C LYS A 38 6.84 -19.08 -8.76
N SER A 39 6.77 -17.82 -9.18
CA SER A 39 5.62 -16.94 -9.00
C SER A 39 4.30 -17.54 -9.49
N GLU A 40 4.26 -18.14 -10.68
CA GLU A 40 3.01 -18.71 -11.22
C GLU A 40 2.51 -19.89 -10.39
N GLY A 41 3.39 -20.84 -10.05
CA GLY A 41 3.01 -21.99 -9.22
C GLY A 41 2.60 -21.59 -7.79
N ILE A 42 3.26 -20.59 -7.20
CA ILE A 42 2.88 -20.07 -5.88
C ILE A 42 1.52 -19.37 -5.95
N LYS A 43 1.28 -18.58 -7.00
CA LYS A 43 -0.02 -17.93 -7.23
C LYS A 43 -1.13 -18.97 -7.39
N GLU A 44 -0.88 -20.05 -8.13
CA GLU A 44 -1.84 -21.16 -8.29
C GLU A 44 -2.16 -21.82 -6.95
N VAL A 45 -1.13 -22.21 -6.18
CA VAL A 45 -1.31 -22.82 -4.85
C VAL A 45 -2.10 -21.92 -3.91
N LEU A 46 -1.77 -20.62 -3.84
CA LEU A 46 -2.48 -19.66 -2.98
C LEU A 46 -3.92 -19.44 -3.45
N SER A 47 -4.16 -19.42 -4.76
CA SER A 47 -5.50 -19.29 -5.33
C SER A 47 -6.37 -20.50 -4.98
N CYS A 48 -5.81 -21.71 -5.04
CA CYS A 48 -6.51 -22.92 -4.61
C CYS A 48 -6.77 -22.98 -3.10
N ALA A 49 -5.82 -22.49 -2.28
CA ALA A 49 -5.92 -22.54 -0.83
C ALA A 49 -6.86 -21.48 -0.23
N TYR A 50 -6.83 -20.24 -0.75
CA TYR A 50 -7.53 -19.09 -0.17
C TYR A 50 -8.58 -18.46 -1.08
N GLY A 51 -8.65 -18.87 -2.35
CA GLY A 51 -9.40 -18.17 -3.38
C GLY A 51 -8.72 -16.87 -3.82
N VAL A 52 -9.26 -16.27 -4.89
CA VAL A 52 -8.84 -14.96 -5.38
C VAL A 52 -9.93 -13.95 -5.03
N LYS A 53 -9.61 -12.96 -4.19
CA LYS A 53 -10.55 -11.88 -3.86
C LYS A 53 -10.78 -10.91 -5.02
N GLY A 54 -9.75 -10.68 -5.83
CA GLY A 54 -9.82 -9.87 -7.05
C GLY A 54 -8.44 -9.41 -7.50
N CYS A 55 -8.41 -8.56 -8.53
CA CYS A 55 -7.20 -8.04 -9.15
C CYS A 55 -7.34 -6.53 -9.34
N VAL A 56 -6.29 -5.77 -8.99
CA VAL A 56 -6.24 -4.31 -9.17
C VAL A 56 -5.06 -3.97 -10.07
N GLY A 57 -5.35 -3.47 -11.28
CA GLY A 57 -4.36 -2.90 -12.18
C GLY A 57 -4.13 -1.43 -11.87
N LYS A 58 -2.87 -1.00 -11.75
CA LYS A 58 -2.52 0.41 -11.53
C LYS A 58 -1.11 0.76 -12.00
N LYS A 59 -0.90 2.05 -12.24
CA LYS A 59 0.42 2.65 -12.46
C LYS A 59 0.76 3.56 -11.27
N ARG A 60 1.85 3.24 -10.58
CA ARG A 60 2.31 3.96 -9.38
C ARG A 60 3.56 4.79 -9.69
N THR A 61 3.50 6.07 -9.37
CA THR A 61 4.68 6.93 -9.23
C THR A 61 5.00 7.06 -7.75
N LEU A 62 6.21 6.67 -7.34
CA LEU A 62 6.66 6.75 -5.95
C LEU A 62 7.65 7.90 -5.79
N TYR A 63 7.37 8.81 -4.86
CA TYR A 63 8.31 9.81 -4.36
C TYR A 63 8.75 9.46 -2.95
N ILE A 64 10.04 9.71 -2.65
CA ILE A 64 10.59 9.61 -1.30
C ILE A 64 10.84 11.03 -0.80
N TYR A 65 10.06 11.45 0.20
CA TYR A 65 10.18 12.75 0.83
C TYR A 65 10.92 12.63 2.16
N GLN A 66 11.93 13.48 2.35
CA GLN A 66 12.76 13.56 3.56
C GLN A 66 13.22 12.19 4.10
N THR A 67 13.50 11.24 3.19
CA THR A 67 14.00 9.87 3.43
C THR A 67 13.04 8.84 4.02
N GLN A 68 12.00 9.24 4.75
CA GLN A 68 11.13 8.29 5.47
C GLN A 68 9.68 8.31 5.03
N THR A 69 9.26 9.32 4.26
CA THR A 69 7.88 9.43 3.80
C THR A 69 7.79 9.00 2.34
N ARG A 70 6.92 8.03 2.07
CA ARG A 70 6.63 7.54 0.72
C ARG A 70 5.32 8.18 0.28
N VAL A 71 5.36 8.83 -0.87
CA VAL A 71 4.17 9.39 -1.51
C VAL A 71 3.93 8.61 -2.79
N HIS A 72 2.84 7.86 -2.83
CA HIS A 72 2.37 7.12 -3.99
C HIS A 72 1.33 7.95 -4.74
N ILE A 73 1.57 8.19 -6.02
CA ILE A 73 0.55 8.68 -6.95
C ILE A 73 0.13 7.50 -7.81
N ASP A 74 -1.10 7.04 -7.63
CA ASP A 74 -1.64 5.84 -8.25
C ASP A 74 -2.71 6.19 -9.28
N GLU A 75 -2.44 5.89 -10.55
CA GLU A 75 -3.45 5.84 -11.62
C GLU A 75 -4.05 4.42 -11.61
N VAL A 76 -5.25 4.25 -11.06
CA VAL A 76 -5.91 2.95 -10.87
C VAL A 76 -6.93 2.70 -11.99
N GLU A 77 -6.82 1.54 -12.63
CA GLU A 77 -7.72 1.16 -13.72
C GLU A 77 -9.18 1.16 -13.25
N ASN A 78 -10.03 1.89 -13.97
CA ASN A 78 -11.47 2.08 -13.71
C ASN A 78 -11.85 2.85 -12.43
N LEU A 79 -10.88 3.40 -11.68
CA LEU A 79 -11.17 4.22 -10.48
C LEU A 79 -10.62 5.66 -10.57
N GLY A 80 -9.58 5.89 -11.38
CA GLY A 80 -8.96 7.22 -11.53
C GLY A 80 -7.70 7.37 -10.68
N ASP A 81 -7.42 8.60 -10.24
CA ASP A 81 -6.14 8.95 -9.63
C ASP A 81 -6.25 9.09 -8.11
N PHE A 82 -5.26 8.55 -7.40
CA PHE A 82 -5.20 8.54 -5.95
C PHE A 82 -3.83 8.94 -5.43
N ILE A 83 -3.80 9.50 -4.23
CA ILE A 83 -2.58 9.74 -3.46
C ILE A 83 -2.61 8.92 -2.18
N GLU A 84 -1.52 8.21 -1.90
CA GLU A 84 -1.30 7.48 -0.64
C GLU A 84 0.01 7.96 -0.02
N ILE A 85 -0.02 8.30 1.26
CA ILE A 85 1.13 8.80 2.01
C ILE A 85 1.41 7.83 3.15
N GLU A 86 2.63 7.27 3.16
CA GLU A 86 3.09 6.35 4.19
C GLU A 86 4.33 6.95 4.88
N VAL A 87 4.32 7.00 6.21
CA VAL A 87 5.51 7.37 7.00
C VAL A 87 6.13 6.10 7.54
N CYS A 88 7.31 5.74 7.05
CA CYS A 88 8.09 4.64 7.61
C CYS A 88 8.73 5.10 8.92
N LEU A 89 8.22 4.57 10.05
CA LEU A 89 8.80 4.84 11.36
C LEU A 89 10.24 4.35 11.42
N ARG A 90 11.12 5.16 12.01
CA ARG A 90 12.48 4.74 12.39
C ARG A 90 12.44 4.06 13.77
N ASP A 91 13.44 3.27 14.08
CA ASP A 91 13.53 2.50 15.35
C ASP A 91 13.34 3.35 16.61
N ASN A 92 13.68 4.65 16.54
CA ASN A 92 13.58 5.58 17.66
C ASN A 92 12.34 6.50 17.59
N GLN A 93 11.42 6.25 16.67
CA GLN A 93 10.20 7.04 16.51
C GLN A 93 8.97 6.30 17.01
N THR A 94 8.11 7.04 17.65
CA THR A 94 6.77 6.61 18.06
C THR A 94 5.78 6.74 16.91
N GLU A 95 4.66 6.02 17.03
CA GLU A 95 3.55 6.14 16.09
C GLU A 95 3.00 7.57 16.02
N ASP A 96 2.92 8.27 17.16
CA ASP A 96 2.42 9.64 17.25
C ASP A 96 3.32 10.62 16.47
N GLU A 97 4.64 10.49 16.56
CA GLU A 97 5.57 11.29 15.74
C GLU A 97 5.36 11.02 14.24
N GLY A 98 5.11 9.77 13.86
CA GLY A 98 4.76 9.41 12.47
C GLY A 98 3.45 10.05 12.01
N LYS A 99 2.42 10.04 12.88
CA LYS A 99 1.12 10.69 12.62
C LYS A 99 1.27 12.19 12.46
N GLU A 100 2.08 12.85 13.27
CA GLU A 100 2.34 14.29 13.12
C GLU A 100 2.98 14.63 11.77
N ILE A 101 3.95 13.83 11.32
CA ILE A 101 4.58 14.01 9.99
C ILE A 101 3.53 13.87 8.89
N LEU A 102 2.70 12.83 8.97
CA LEU A 102 1.63 12.56 8.00
C LEU A 102 0.63 13.74 7.95
N ILE A 103 0.13 14.19 9.10
CA ILE A 103 -0.83 15.29 9.21
C ILE A 103 -0.23 16.59 8.63
N ASN A 104 1.02 16.90 8.95
CA ASN A 104 1.69 18.10 8.45
C ASN A 104 1.87 18.06 6.93
N LEU A 105 2.22 16.89 6.37
CA LEU A 105 2.36 16.74 4.92
C LEU A 105 1.01 16.79 4.20
N SER A 106 -0.03 16.15 4.75
CA SER A 106 -1.40 16.23 4.20
C SER A 106 -1.88 17.67 4.13
N LYS A 107 -1.68 18.46 5.20
CA LYS A 107 -2.00 19.90 5.20
C LYS A 107 -1.21 20.68 4.16
N TYR A 108 0.07 20.38 4.00
CA TYR A 108 0.91 21.04 2.99
C TYR A 108 0.45 20.75 1.56
N LEU A 109 -0.12 19.57 1.33
CA LEU A 109 -0.67 19.14 0.04
C LEU A 109 -2.15 19.50 -0.14
N ASP A 110 -2.74 20.26 0.80
CA ASP A 110 -4.16 20.64 0.81
C ASP A 110 -5.12 19.43 0.79
N ILE A 111 -4.73 18.34 1.46
CA ILE A 111 -5.55 17.14 1.62
C ILE A 111 -6.33 17.27 2.92
N SER A 112 -7.65 17.29 2.81
CA SER A 112 -8.58 17.37 3.92
C SER A 112 -9.06 15.98 4.36
N ASN A 113 -9.80 15.92 5.47
CA ASN A 113 -10.41 14.67 5.92
C ASN A 113 -11.50 14.17 4.96
N ASP A 114 -12.14 15.07 4.20
CA ASP A 114 -13.19 14.72 3.25
C ASP A 114 -12.63 14.04 1.99
N ASP A 115 -11.32 14.18 1.75
CA ASP A 115 -10.60 13.52 0.67
C ASP A 115 -10.16 12.09 1.05
N LEU A 116 -10.30 11.70 2.32
CA LEU A 116 -9.83 10.41 2.81
C LEU A 116 -10.74 9.27 2.37
N ILE A 117 -10.11 8.20 1.90
CA ILE A 117 -10.78 6.97 1.52
C ILE A 117 -10.31 5.86 2.46
N GLU A 118 -11.23 5.29 3.23
CA GLU A 118 -10.91 4.33 4.30
C GLU A 118 -10.80 2.87 3.82
N VAL A 119 -11.30 2.60 2.61
CA VAL A 119 -11.38 1.25 2.02
C VAL A 119 -10.26 1.02 1.00
N ALA A 120 -9.96 -0.25 0.69
CA ALA A 120 -8.97 -0.54 -0.34
C ALA A 120 -9.56 -0.33 -1.75
N TYR A 121 -8.70 -0.13 -2.75
CA TYR A 121 -9.15 -0.05 -4.16
C TYR A 121 -9.99 -1.24 -4.61
N LEU A 122 -9.74 -2.43 -4.05
CA LEU A 122 -10.53 -3.62 -4.37
C LEU A 122 -11.98 -3.51 -3.89
N ASP A 123 -12.23 -2.79 -2.80
CA ASP A 123 -13.59 -2.59 -2.27
C ASP A 123 -14.35 -1.49 -3.05
N LEU A 124 -13.63 -0.68 -3.84
CA LEU A 124 -14.19 0.36 -4.71
C LEU A 124 -14.52 -0.15 -6.13
N LEU A 125 -13.99 -1.33 -6.51
CA LEU A 125 -14.21 -2.00 -7.80
C LEU A 125 -15.38 -2.98 -7.70
#